data_AF-A0A952V8R4-F1
#
_entry.id   AF-A0A952V8R4-F1
#
_cell.length_a   1.000
_cell.length_b   1.000
_cell.length_c   1.000
_cell.angle_alpha   90.00
_cell.angle_beta   90.00
_cell.angle_gamma   90.00
#
_symmetry.space_group_name_H-M   'P 1'
#
loop_
_entity.id
_entity.type
_entity.pdbx_description
1 polymer ?
#
loop_
_entity_poly.entity_id
_entity_poly.type
_entity_poly.pdbx_seq_one_letter_code
_entity_poly.pdbx_strand_id
1 'polypeptide(L)'
;MNYQIESTNPVVRTLVEGSAPQPARLAAARGVLPLPQADLLEALAHLASDADAAIAAAARETLASQEAAAISSVLQGENAPRAVLDHFAGHPGMAPEIHEVVLRNPKTSPEAIVTLAETATNPAILDTIATNQQLLIRNPKLIEAVLANPNRSAEAERRVTETRREFFEKERGAEQIANELRAQGKEAAAEFFESAESDIDPEDAMLIAAMIEVPDADTDDSWMGLEYIEELYEETEEQRQHALNKIIGEFKGEEGDISFERVSMINRVMKMGMKDRVRLAMKGDREARNILIRDPNRVVAQAVISNPKITEQEVEKIAAMRAVPEDVLRTIANGRQWARNYAIIHNLARNPRTPIASVLPILTRLQARDLVAMSKNKNVSDAVRRQSLRLSQMRKGQ
;
A
#
# COMPACT_ATOMS: atom_id res chain seq x y z
N MET A 1 3.60 -12.79 38.65
CA MET A 1 4.52 -12.20 37.65
C MET A 1 5.93 -12.27 38.22
N ASN A 2 6.87 -12.94 37.54
CA ASN A 2 8.28 -12.90 37.92
C ASN A 2 8.90 -11.65 37.31
N TYR A 3 9.02 -10.59 38.09
CA TYR A 3 9.73 -9.39 37.66
C TYR A 3 11.23 -9.65 37.71
N GLN A 4 11.97 -9.16 36.72
CA GLN A 4 13.42 -9.00 36.88
C GLN A 4 13.64 -7.91 37.91
N ILE A 5 14.54 -8.17 38.87
CA ILE A 5 14.88 -7.23 39.94
C ILE A 5 15.73 -6.13 39.30
N GLU A 6 15.22 -4.90 39.28
CA GLU A 6 15.92 -3.76 38.69
C GLU A 6 16.74 -2.99 39.75
N SER A 7 16.36 -3.10 41.02
CA SER A 7 17.15 -2.54 42.12
C SER A 7 18.51 -3.22 42.27
N THR A 8 19.55 -2.40 42.45
CA THR A 8 20.91 -2.83 42.81
C THR A 8 21.08 -3.09 44.31
N ASN A 9 20.05 -2.78 45.10
CA ASN A 9 20.09 -2.89 46.55
C ASN A 9 19.91 -4.35 46.99
N PRO A 10 20.88 -4.93 47.74
CA PRO A 10 20.81 -6.32 48.15
C PRO A 10 19.59 -6.62 49.02
N VAL A 11 19.09 -5.64 49.78
CA VAL A 11 17.91 -5.81 50.63
C VAL A 11 16.65 -6.01 49.79
N VAL A 12 16.43 -5.16 48.78
CA VAL A 12 15.29 -5.28 47.85
C VAL A 12 15.34 -6.61 47.12
N ARG A 13 16.55 -7.02 46.69
CA ARG A 13 16.76 -8.30 46.03
C ARG A 13 16.32 -9.48 46.89
N THR A 14 16.72 -9.51 48.18
CA THR A 14 16.29 -10.60 49.09
C THR A 14 14.78 -10.61 49.37
N LEU A 15 14.13 -9.44 49.33
CA LEU A 15 12.69 -9.32 49.49
C LEU A 15 11.94 -9.86 48.26
N VAL A 16 12.37 -9.48 47.06
CA VAL A 16 11.74 -9.90 45.80
C VAL A 16 12.02 -11.37 45.47
N GLU A 17 13.19 -11.89 45.84
CA GLU A 17 13.54 -13.32 45.71
C GLU A 17 12.82 -14.20 46.75
N GLY A 18 12.11 -13.61 47.71
CA GLY A 18 11.37 -14.34 48.75
C GLY A 18 12.25 -15.01 49.81
N SER A 19 13.55 -14.72 49.84
CA SER A 19 14.52 -15.27 50.79
C SER A 19 14.55 -14.54 52.13
N ALA A 20 13.93 -13.35 52.20
CA ALA A 20 13.86 -12.56 53.41
C ALA A 20 12.90 -13.16 54.48
N PRO A 21 13.28 -13.14 55.77
CA PRO A 21 12.44 -13.65 56.85
C PRO A 21 11.20 -12.77 57.09
N GLN A 22 10.13 -13.36 57.61
CA GLN A 22 8.82 -12.69 57.81
C GLN A 22 8.92 -11.33 58.53
N PRO A 23 9.72 -11.15 59.61
CA PRO A 23 9.86 -9.84 60.27
C PRO A 23 10.46 -8.77 59.36
N ALA A 24 11.40 -9.14 58.48
CA ALA A 24 12.03 -8.21 57.54
C ALA A 24 11.04 -7.82 56.42
N ARG A 25 10.26 -8.78 55.91
CA ARG A 25 9.18 -8.49 54.94
C ARG A 25 8.12 -7.57 55.52
N LEU A 26 7.71 -7.80 56.77
CA LEU A 26 6.75 -6.93 57.46
C LEU A 26 7.31 -5.52 57.73
N ALA A 27 8.60 -5.40 58.09
CA ALA A 27 9.26 -4.11 58.27
C ALA A 27 9.35 -3.33 56.93
N ALA A 28 9.64 -4.02 55.83
CA ALA A 28 9.61 -3.45 54.48
C ALA A 28 8.20 -3.01 54.08
N ALA A 29 7.19 -3.85 54.31
CA ALA A 29 5.79 -3.56 54.00
C ALA A 29 5.24 -2.36 54.78
N ARG A 30 5.81 -2.03 55.95
CA ARG A 30 5.47 -0.84 56.75
C ARG A 30 6.31 0.39 56.41
N GLY A 31 7.23 0.30 55.44
CA GLY A 31 8.10 1.40 55.05
C GLY A 31 9.14 1.82 56.10
N VAL A 32 9.48 0.94 57.05
CA VAL A 32 10.40 1.25 58.17
C VAL A 32 11.87 1.14 57.76
N LEU A 33 12.17 0.49 56.64
CA LEU A 33 13.54 0.29 56.18
C LEU A 33 14.12 1.59 55.58
N PRO A 34 15.39 1.94 55.88
CA PRO A 34 16.04 3.13 55.34
C PRO A 34 16.49 2.86 53.89
N LEU A 35 15.54 2.88 52.96
CA LEU A 35 15.77 2.66 51.53
C LEU A 35 15.58 3.96 50.74
N PRO A 36 16.30 4.15 49.62
CA PRO A 36 15.97 5.15 48.61
C PRO A 36 14.52 5.00 48.13
N GLN A 37 13.89 6.10 47.71
CA GLN A 37 12.47 6.11 47.33
C GLN A 37 12.13 5.08 46.23
N ALA A 38 12.98 4.94 45.20
CA ALA A 38 12.76 3.98 44.12
C ALA A 38 12.81 2.52 44.60
N ASP A 39 13.81 2.18 45.42
CA ASP A 39 14.00 0.87 46.03
C ASP A 39 12.83 0.51 46.96
N LEU A 40 12.35 1.49 47.73
CA LEU A 40 11.20 1.34 48.62
C LEU A 40 9.93 1.03 47.81
N LEU A 41 9.67 1.79 46.75
CA LEU A 41 8.49 1.57 45.90
C LEU A 41 8.55 0.21 45.19
N GLU A 42 9.72 -0.24 44.73
CA GLU A 42 9.89 -1.57 44.13
C GLU A 42 9.59 -2.69 45.13
N ALA A 43 10.14 -2.60 46.35
CA ALA A 43 9.86 -3.55 47.41
C ALA A 43 8.37 -3.57 47.78
N LEU A 44 7.75 -2.40 47.94
CA LEU A 44 6.34 -2.29 48.29
C LEU A 44 5.42 -2.81 47.17
N ALA A 45 5.69 -2.48 45.90
CA ALA A 45 4.92 -2.95 44.76
C ALA A 45 4.93 -4.49 44.65
N HIS A 46 6.07 -5.12 44.96
CA HIS A 46 6.18 -6.57 45.04
C HIS A 46 5.40 -7.14 46.24
N LEU A 47 5.60 -6.59 47.44
CA LEU A 47 4.96 -7.07 48.66
C LEU A 47 3.44 -6.85 48.65
N ALA A 48 2.92 -5.90 47.87
CA ALA A 48 1.48 -5.69 47.68
C ALA A 48 0.77 -6.91 47.06
N SER A 49 1.50 -7.86 46.48
CA SER A 49 1.00 -9.14 45.97
C SER A 49 1.58 -10.36 46.70
N ASP A 50 2.13 -10.17 47.92
CA ASP A 50 2.66 -11.26 48.76
C ASP A 50 1.58 -12.29 49.11
N ALA A 51 1.99 -13.54 49.31
CA ALA A 51 1.10 -14.63 49.72
C ALA A 51 0.55 -14.44 51.14
N ASP A 52 1.28 -13.74 52.01
CA ASP A 52 0.82 -13.36 53.35
C ASP A 52 -0.08 -12.11 53.26
N ALA A 53 -1.37 -12.31 53.51
CA ALA A 53 -2.38 -11.25 53.44
C ALA A 53 -2.09 -10.06 54.36
N ALA A 54 -1.44 -10.28 55.52
CA ALA A 54 -1.11 -9.21 56.46
C ALA A 54 0.02 -8.32 55.90
N ILE A 55 1.01 -8.93 55.25
CA ILE A 55 2.12 -8.21 54.60
C ILE A 55 1.60 -7.45 53.39
N ALA A 56 0.78 -8.09 52.55
CA ALA A 56 0.18 -7.47 51.39
C ALA A 56 -0.71 -6.27 51.75
N ALA A 57 -1.52 -6.39 52.81
CA ALA A 57 -2.33 -5.29 53.30
C ALA A 57 -1.47 -4.11 53.80
N ALA A 58 -0.44 -4.38 54.61
CA ALA A 58 0.47 -3.35 55.11
C ALA A 58 1.22 -2.63 53.98
N ALA A 59 1.67 -3.37 52.96
CA ALA A 59 2.35 -2.80 51.80
C ALA A 59 1.43 -1.88 50.98
N ARG A 60 0.17 -2.29 50.75
CA ARG A 60 -0.83 -1.46 50.05
C ARG A 60 -1.19 -0.20 50.83
N GLU A 61 -1.34 -0.31 52.16
CA GLU A 61 -1.59 0.84 53.03
C GLU A 61 -0.42 1.83 52.99
N THR A 62 0.81 1.33 53.07
CA THR A 62 2.02 2.16 52.97
C THR A 62 2.13 2.83 51.61
N LEU A 63 1.88 2.12 50.51
CA LEU A 63 1.85 2.69 49.16
C LEU A 63 0.80 3.80 49.02
N ALA A 64 -0.40 3.58 49.55
CA ALA A 64 -1.48 4.58 49.51
C ALA A 64 -1.16 5.83 50.33
N SER A 65 -0.30 5.73 51.36
CA SER A 65 0.14 6.87 52.17
C SER A 65 1.26 7.71 51.53
N GLN A 66 1.88 7.23 50.43
CA GLN A 66 2.96 7.94 49.76
C GLN A 66 2.45 9.18 49.02
N GLU A 67 3.26 10.25 49.02
CA GLU A 67 2.92 11.48 48.29
C GLU A 67 2.97 11.27 46.76
N ALA A 68 1.96 11.76 46.05
CA ALA A 68 1.87 11.64 44.59
C ALA A 68 3.08 12.24 43.86
N ALA A 69 3.65 13.35 44.38
CA ALA A 69 4.84 13.97 43.80
C ALA A 69 6.09 13.07 43.87
N ALA A 70 6.26 12.35 45.00
CA ALA A 70 7.36 11.40 45.18
C ALA A 70 7.21 10.18 44.28
N ILE A 71 5.98 9.66 44.11
CA ILE A 71 5.68 8.58 43.18
C ILE A 71 5.99 9.03 41.74
N SER A 72 5.42 10.15 41.30
CA SER A 72 5.60 10.66 39.94
C SER A 72 7.07 10.91 39.60
N SER A 73 7.86 11.43 40.54
CA SER A 73 9.31 11.63 40.34
C SER A 73 10.06 10.34 40.08
N VAL A 74 9.66 9.21 40.69
CA VAL A 74 10.28 7.91 40.45
C VAL A 74 9.81 7.33 39.11
N LEU A 75 8.51 7.41 38.80
CA LEU A 75 7.94 6.85 37.57
C LEU A 75 8.38 7.59 36.30
N GLN A 76 8.72 8.88 36.39
CA GLN A 76 9.29 9.65 35.28
C GLN A 76 10.76 9.32 35.00
N GLY A 77 11.46 8.72 35.97
CA GLY A 77 12.88 8.41 35.83
C GLY A 77 13.16 7.34 34.79
N GLU A 78 14.29 7.44 34.08
CA GLU A 78 14.73 6.44 33.10
C GLU A 78 14.95 5.05 33.72
N ASN A 79 15.31 5.03 35.01
CA ASN A 79 15.52 3.83 35.81
C ASN A 79 14.29 3.44 36.65
N ALA A 80 13.09 3.89 36.27
CA ALA A 80 11.84 3.45 36.91
C ALA A 80 11.71 1.92 36.80
N PRO A 81 11.56 1.19 37.93
CA PRO A 81 11.40 -0.26 37.90
C PRO A 81 10.07 -0.64 37.25
N ARG A 82 10.09 -1.61 36.31
CA ARG A 82 8.87 -2.06 35.61
C ARG A 82 7.78 -2.57 36.56
N ALA A 83 8.17 -3.26 37.63
CA ALA A 83 7.22 -3.77 38.63
C ALA A 83 6.38 -2.65 39.28
N VAL A 84 6.99 -1.47 39.45
CA VAL A 84 6.32 -0.30 40.03
C VAL A 84 5.37 0.33 39.01
N LEU A 85 5.79 0.48 37.75
CA LEU A 85 4.94 0.97 36.66
C LEU A 85 3.71 0.08 36.46
N ASP A 86 3.91 -1.24 36.39
CA ASP A 86 2.84 -2.23 36.21
C ASP A 86 1.89 -2.26 37.42
N HIS A 87 2.42 -2.09 38.64
CA HIS A 87 1.60 -1.97 39.85
C HIS A 87 0.66 -0.76 39.76
N PHE A 88 1.19 0.44 39.45
CA PHE A 88 0.35 1.65 39.38
C PHE A 88 -0.61 1.64 38.19
N ALA A 89 -0.25 1.01 37.06
CA ALA A 89 -1.17 0.75 35.96
C ALA A 89 -2.36 -0.14 36.37
N GLY A 90 -2.12 -1.17 37.19
CA GLY A 90 -3.16 -2.10 37.65
C GLY A 90 -4.12 -1.57 38.71
N HIS A 91 -3.91 -0.34 39.23
CA HIS A 91 -4.73 0.26 40.29
C HIS A 91 -5.45 1.52 39.77
N PRO A 92 -6.71 1.41 39.33
CA PRO A 92 -7.44 2.52 38.71
C PRO A 92 -7.85 3.63 39.69
N GLY A 93 -7.74 3.41 41.01
CA GLY A 93 -8.07 4.39 42.05
C GLY A 93 -6.96 5.42 42.36
N MET A 94 -5.86 5.41 41.60
CA MET A 94 -4.75 6.35 41.79
C MET A 94 -5.03 7.72 41.18
N ALA A 95 -4.24 8.72 41.57
CA ALA A 95 -4.36 10.07 41.05
C ALA A 95 -4.11 10.10 39.52
N PRO A 96 -4.89 10.86 38.72
CA PRO A 96 -4.76 10.87 37.25
C PRO A 96 -3.35 11.20 36.75
N GLU A 97 -2.63 12.04 37.49
CA GLU A 97 -1.26 12.46 37.17
C GLU A 97 -0.28 11.27 37.19
N ILE A 98 -0.54 10.27 38.02
CA ILE A 98 0.27 9.04 38.10
C ILE A 98 0.04 8.19 36.85
N HIS A 99 -1.22 8.01 36.44
CA HIS A 99 -1.55 7.23 35.23
C HIS A 99 -0.99 7.88 33.96
N GLU A 100 -1.00 9.20 33.87
CA GLU A 100 -0.40 9.91 32.74
C GLU A 100 1.12 9.63 32.64
N VAL A 101 1.83 9.64 33.77
CA VAL A 101 3.27 9.31 33.80
C VAL A 101 3.51 7.85 33.42
N VAL A 102 2.70 6.93 33.93
CA VAL A 102 2.80 5.49 33.61
C VAL A 102 2.58 5.24 32.11
N LEU A 103 1.57 5.87 31.50
CA LEU A 103 1.27 5.73 30.07
C LEU A 103 2.35 6.34 29.17
N ARG A 104 3.05 7.39 29.63
CA ARG A 104 4.14 8.02 28.90
C ARG A 104 5.47 7.26 29.03
N ASN A 105 5.64 6.42 30.06
CA ASN A 105 6.87 5.69 30.27
C ASN A 105 6.95 4.46 29.34
N PRO A 106 7.98 4.36 28.46
CA PRO A 106 8.11 3.25 27.51
C PRO A 106 8.41 1.89 28.16
N LYS A 107 8.80 1.84 29.44
CA LYS A 107 9.03 0.59 30.18
C LYS A 107 7.75 -0.07 30.70
N THR A 108 6.62 0.65 30.70
CA THR A 108 5.34 0.11 31.15
C THR A 108 4.91 -1.03 30.24
N SER A 109 4.49 -2.16 30.83
CA SER A 109 4.14 -3.33 30.04
C SER A 109 2.85 -3.11 29.23
N PRO A 110 2.78 -3.66 28.00
CA PRO A 110 1.53 -3.67 27.25
C PRO A 110 0.37 -4.30 28.00
N GLU A 111 0.61 -5.38 28.74
CA GLU A 111 -0.44 -6.06 29.51
C GLU A 111 -1.01 -5.16 30.61
N ALA A 112 -0.16 -4.43 31.34
CA ALA A 112 -0.62 -3.55 32.40
C ALA A 112 -1.42 -2.36 31.85
N ILE A 113 -1.04 -1.81 30.68
CA ILE A 113 -1.81 -0.76 30.02
C ILE A 113 -3.17 -1.28 29.54
N VAL A 114 -3.25 -2.51 29.07
CA VAL A 114 -4.53 -3.15 28.71
C VAL A 114 -5.42 -3.30 29.93
N THR A 115 -4.88 -3.81 31.05
CA THR A 115 -5.64 -3.91 32.30
C THR A 115 -6.10 -2.53 32.81
N LEU A 116 -5.26 -1.50 32.67
CA LEU A 116 -5.66 -0.12 32.98
C LEU A 116 -6.82 0.32 32.09
N ALA A 117 -6.75 0.09 30.78
CA ALA A 117 -7.82 0.43 29.85
C ALA A 117 -9.13 -0.31 30.15
N GLU A 118 -9.08 -1.57 30.59
CA GLU A 118 -10.26 -2.35 30.96
C GLU A 118 -10.91 -1.88 32.27
N THR A 119 -10.09 -1.47 33.25
CA THR A 119 -10.53 -1.17 34.63
C THR A 119 -10.66 0.32 34.94
N ALA A 120 -10.21 1.20 34.04
CA ALA A 120 -10.25 2.64 34.23
C ALA A 120 -11.68 3.14 34.51
N THR A 121 -11.82 3.87 35.62
CA THR A 121 -13.06 4.54 36.01
C THR A 121 -13.11 5.98 35.51
N ASN A 122 -11.95 6.60 35.25
CA ASN A 122 -11.84 7.97 34.76
C ASN A 122 -11.73 7.99 33.22
N PRO A 123 -12.69 8.61 32.51
CA PRO A 123 -12.66 8.70 31.04
C PRO A 123 -11.40 9.37 30.47
N ALA A 124 -10.79 10.33 31.21
CA ALA A 124 -9.61 11.05 30.75
C ALA A 124 -8.38 10.13 30.51
N ILE A 125 -8.31 9.01 31.23
CA ILE A 125 -7.25 7.99 31.04
C ILE A 125 -7.44 7.32 29.68
N LEU A 126 -8.69 6.96 29.33
CA LEU A 126 -9.01 6.33 28.04
C LEU A 126 -8.79 7.30 26.88
N ASP A 127 -9.08 8.59 27.07
CA ASP A 127 -8.76 9.64 26.09
C ASP A 127 -7.25 9.75 25.85
N THR A 128 -6.46 9.68 26.92
CA THR A 128 -4.99 9.72 26.82
C THR A 128 -4.45 8.51 26.05
N ILE A 129 -4.98 7.31 26.32
CA ILE A 129 -4.64 6.09 25.57
C ILE A 129 -5.04 6.22 24.11
N ALA A 130 -6.26 6.69 23.84
CA ALA A 130 -6.81 6.82 22.49
C ALA A 130 -6.09 7.88 21.64
N THR A 131 -5.47 8.88 22.28
CA THR A 131 -4.69 9.93 21.60
C THR A 131 -3.30 9.42 21.18
N ASN A 132 -2.78 8.39 21.84
CA ASN A 132 -1.48 7.82 21.52
C ASN A 132 -1.59 6.74 20.43
N GLN A 133 -1.64 7.18 19.17
CA GLN A 133 -1.80 6.29 18.01
C GLN A 133 -0.70 5.22 17.91
N GLN A 134 0.56 5.56 18.21
CA GLN A 134 1.67 4.59 18.19
C GLN A 134 1.45 3.43 19.18
N LEU A 135 0.87 3.73 20.33
CA LEU A 135 0.55 2.74 21.35
C LEU A 135 -0.57 1.80 20.89
N LEU A 136 -1.61 2.33 20.24
CA LEU A 136 -2.72 1.55 19.67
C LEU A 136 -2.25 0.63 18.53
N ILE A 137 -1.38 1.13 17.65
CA ILE A 137 -0.82 0.34 16.53
C ILE A 137 0.03 -0.82 17.06
N ARG A 138 0.90 -0.55 18.05
CA ARG A 138 1.78 -1.58 18.63
C ARG A 138 1.03 -2.63 19.45
N ASN A 139 -0.09 -2.25 20.09
CA ASN A 139 -0.84 -3.11 20.99
C ASN A 139 -2.34 -3.11 20.63
N PRO A 140 -2.76 -3.86 19.59
CA PRO A 140 -4.13 -3.83 19.09
C PRO A 140 -5.19 -4.23 20.13
N LYS A 141 -4.82 -5.04 21.13
CA LYS A 141 -5.72 -5.40 22.25
C LYS A 141 -6.22 -4.18 23.03
N LEU A 142 -5.49 -3.06 23.02
CA LEU A 142 -5.94 -1.81 23.64
C LEU A 142 -7.18 -1.24 22.95
N ILE A 143 -7.32 -1.43 21.65
CA ILE A 143 -8.50 -0.99 20.89
C ILE A 143 -9.73 -1.70 21.44
N GLU A 144 -9.65 -3.02 21.61
CA GLU A 144 -10.74 -3.83 22.17
C GLU A 144 -11.03 -3.46 23.63
N ALA A 145 -9.99 -3.28 24.45
CA ALA A 145 -10.12 -2.89 25.85
C ALA A 145 -10.83 -1.55 26.04
N VAL A 146 -10.45 -0.52 25.26
CA VAL A 146 -11.09 0.80 25.34
C VAL A 146 -12.55 0.74 24.88
N LEU A 147 -12.86 -0.03 23.82
CA LEU A 147 -14.24 -0.18 23.34
C LEU A 147 -15.13 -0.98 24.30
N ALA A 148 -14.56 -1.96 25.00
CA ALA A 148 -15.27 -2.76 26.00
C ALA A 148 -15.54 -2.00 27.31
N ASN A 149 -14.75 -0.97 27.63
CA ASN A 149 -14.91 -0.22 28.88
C ASN A 149 -16.18 0.65 28.85
N PRO A 150 -17.08 0.53 29.85
CA PRO A 150 -18.32 1.32 29.94
C PRO A 150 -18.08 2.83 30.21
N ASN A 151 -16.92 3.21 30.73
CA ASN A 151 -16.56 4.60 31.04
C ASN A 151 -15.86 5.32 29.87
N ARG A 152 -15.80 4.73 28.68
CA ARG A 152 -15.17 5.35 27.51
C ARG A 152 -15.91 6.63 27.10
N SER A 153 -15.13 7.64 26.70
CA SER A 153 -15.68 8.86 26.11
C SER A 153 -16.03 8.63 24.63
N ALA A 154 -16.86 9.51 24.08
CA ALA A 154 -17.14 9.51 22.64
C ALA A 154 -15.89 9.83 21.79
N GLU A 155 -14.96 10.62 22.34
CA GLU A 155 -13.70 10.97 21.67
C GLU A 155 -12.75 9.77 21.60
N ALA A 156 -12.61 9.04 22.71
CA ALA A 156 -11.83 7.81 22.77
C ALA A 156 -12.38 6.73 21.81
N GLU A 157 -13.69 6.51 21.81
CA GLU A 157 -14.35 5.56 20.90
C GLU A 157 -14.10 5.92 19.43
N ARG A 158 -14.23 7.21 19.08
CA ARG A 158 -13.99 7.70 17.72
C ARG A 158 -12.56 7.44 17.27
N ARG A 159 -11.55 7.86 18.06
CA ARG A 159 -10.12 7.72 17.70
C ARG A 159 -9.68 6.26 17.58
N VAL A 160 -10.13 5.42 18.51
CA VAL A 160 -9.79 3.99 18.52
C VAL A 160 -10.43 3.26 17.34
N THR A 161 -11.67 3.60 16.99
CA THR A 161 -12.36 3.03 15.82
C THR A 161 -11.74 3.50 14.50
N GLU A 162 -11.36 4.78 14.41
CA GLU A 162 -10.64 5.36 13.28
C GLU A 162 -9.31 4.64 13.07
N THR A 163 -8.52 4.49 14.13
CA THR A 163 -7.24 3.74 14.09
C THR A 163 -7.46 2.28 13.67
N ARG A 164 -8.51 1.61 14.18
CA ARG A 164 -8.85 0.24 13.78
C ARG A 164 -9.14 0.13 12.29
N ARG A 165 -9.95 1.06 11.78
CA ARG A 165 -10.38 1.06 10.38
C ARG A 165 -9.21 1.35 9.44
N GLU A 166 -8.40 2.36 9.76
CA GLU A 166 -7.30 2.81 8.91
C GLU A 166 -6.16 1.81 8.85
N PHE A 167 -5.74 1.24 9.99
CA PHE A 167 -4.52 0.44 10.07
C PHE A 167 -4.76 -1.07 10.07
N PHE A 168 -5.96 -1.54 10.45
CA PHE A 168 -6.19 -2.99 10.58
C PHE A 168 -7.23 -3.53 9.62
N GLU A 169 -8.34 -2.81 9.41
CA GLU A 169 -9.40 -3.29 8.51
C GLU A 169 -9.03 -3.09 7.04
N LYS A 170 -8.41 -1.96 6.67
CA LYS A 170 -7.93 -1.71 5.31
C LYS A 170 -6.77 -2.65 4.93
N GLU A 171 -5.77 -2.80 5.78
CA GLU A 171 -4.63 -3.71 5.53
C GLU A 171 -5.08 -5.17 5.44
N ARG A 172 -5.88 -5.66 6.39
CA ARG A 172 -6.39 -7.05 6.34
C ARG A 172 -7.30 -7.31 5.15
N GLY A 173 -8.11 -6.33 4.76
CA GLY A 173 -8.95 -6.44 3.56
C GLY A 173 -8.11 -6.61 2.30
N ALA A 174 -7.08 -5.77 2.13
CA ALA A 174 -6.15 -5.85 1.01
C ALA A 174 -5.38 -7.18 1.00
N GLU A 175 -4.83 -7.60 2.15
CA GLU A 175 -4.12 -8.87 2.28
C GLU A 175 -5.03 -10.08 1.99
N GLN A 176 -6.28 -10.05 2.44
CA GLN A 176 -7.24 -11.12 2.19
C GLN A 176 -7.54 -11.25 0.69
N ILE A 177 -7.78 -10.13 0.01
CA ILE A 177 -8.01 -10.08 -1.43
C ILE A 177 -6.76 -10.56 -2.19
N ALA A 178 -5.57 -10.10 -1.80
CA ALA A 178 -4.30 -10.51 -2.41
C ALA A 178 -4.08 -12.03 -2.27
N ASN A 179 -4.34 -12.61 -1.10
CA ASN A 179 -4.24 -14.05 -0.88
C ASN A 179 -5.26 -14.85 -1.72
N GLU A 180 -6.48 -14.35 -1.88
CA GLU A 180 -7.48 -14.96 -2.76
C GLU A 180 -7.04 -14.90 -4.24
N LEU A 181 -6.49 -13.77 -4.68
CA LEU A 181 -5.97 -13.61 -6.04
C LEU A 181 -4.79 -14.56 -6.33
N ARG A 182 -3.87 -14.73 -5.38
CA ARG A 182 -2.81 -15.75 -5.47
C ARG A 182 -3.37 -17.15 -5.59
N ALA A 183 -4.39 -17.49 -4.79
CA ALA A 183 -5.05 -18.79 -4.88
C ALA A 183 -5.72 -19.02 -6.25
N GLN A 184 -6.14 -17.96 -6.94
CA GLN A 184 -6.66 -18.00 -8.31
C GLN A 184 -5.56 -17.96 -9.40
N GLY A 185 -4.27 -17.91 -9.02
CA GLY A 185 -3.14 -17.82 -9.95
C GLY A 185 -2.91 -16.43 -10.54
N LYS A 186 -3.49 -15.38 -9.95
CA LYS A 186 -3.34 -13.98 -10.38
C LYS A 186 -2.29 -13.27 -9.51
N GLU A 187 -1.05 -13.70 -9.62
CA GLU A 187 0.07 -13.19 -8.80
C GLU A 187 0.28 -11.69 -8.98
N ALA A 188 0.30 -11.22 -10.23
CA ALA A 188 0.48 -9.81 -10.56
C ALA A 188 -0.65 -8.92 -9.98
N ALA A 189 -1.88 -9.41 -9.97
CA ALA A 189 -3.02 -8.72 -9.37
C ALA A 189 -2.90 -8.63 -7.85
N ALA A 190 -2.35 -9.68 -7.21
CA ALA A 190 -2.14 -9.70 -5.76
C ALA A 190 -1.05 -8.71 -5.33
N GLU A 191 0.07 -8.66 -6.07
CA GLU A 191 1.14 -7.68 -5.85
C GLU A 191 0.64 -6.24 -5.96
N PHE A 192 -0.27 -5.97 -6.92
CA PHE A 192 -0.89 -4.66 -7.04
C PHE A 192 -1.67 -4.28 -5.78
N PHE A 193 -2.47 -5.18 -5.20
CA PHE A 193 -3.23 -4.86 -3.98
C PHE A 193 -2.38 -4.61 -2.75
N GLU A 194 -1.21 -5.26 -2.64
CA GLU A 194 -0.29 -5.06 -1.53
C GLU A 194 0.53 -3.77 -1.65
N SER A 195 0.80 -3.34 -2.88
CA SER A 195 1.58 -2.13 -3.19
C SER A 195 0.73 -0.90 -3.46
N ALA A 196 -0.58 -1.06 -3.68
CA ALA A 196 -1.48 0.03 -3.97
C ALA A 196 -1.59 0.99 -2.78
N GLU A 197 -1.41 2.27 -3.07
CA GLU A 197 -1.68 3.34 -2.12
C GLU A 197 -3.18 3.36 -1.77
N SER A 198 -3.48 3.66 -0.51
CA SER A 198 -4.84 3.67 0.08
C SER A 198 -5.84 4.64 -0.57
N ASP A 199 -5.40 5.44 -1.54
CA ASP A 199 -6.16 6.52 -2.17
C ASP A 199 -6.94 6.07 -3.42
N ILE A 200 -6.73 4.84 -3.90
CA ILE A 200 -7.48 4.28 -5.04
C ILE A 200 -8.83 3.75 -4.54
N ASP A 201 -9.91 4.11 -5.23
CA ASP A 201 -11.24 3.57 -4.94
C ASP A 201 -11.23 2.03 -5.01
N PRO A 202 -11.83 1.31 -4.04
CA PRO A 202 -11.76 -0.16 -4.00
C PRO A 202 -12.30 -0.85 -5.25
N GLU A 203 -13.33 -0.31 -5.89
CA GLU A 203 -13.89 -0.91 -7.11
C GLU A 203 -12.92 -0.75 -8.28
N ASP A 204 -12.21 0.36 -8.34
CA ASP A 204 -11.22 0.65 -9.38
C ASP A 204 -9.92 -0.11 -9.13
N ALA A 205 -9.47 -0.23 -7.88
CA ALA A 205 -8.36 -1.10 -7.52
C ALA A 205 -8.61 -2.56 -7.93
N MET A 206 -9.84 -3.06 -7.69
CA MET A 206 -10.22 -4.42 -8.07
C MET A 206 -10.29 -4.61 -9.59
N LEU A 207 -10.76 -3.60 -10.33
CA LEU A 207 -10.75 -3.65 -11.78
C LEU A 207 -9.31 -3.64 -12.33
N ILE A 208 -8.47 -2.73 -11.84
CA ILE A 208 -7.07 -2.63 -12.25
C ILE A 208 -6.35 -3.95 -11.97
N ALA A 209 -6.48 -4.47 -10.75
CA ALA A 209 -5.94 -5.76 -10.37
C ALA A 209 -6.45 -6.89 -11.28
N ALA A 210 -7.75 -6.93 -11.58
CA ALA A 210 -8.32 -7.95 -12.46
C ALA A 210 -7.74 -7.93 -13.88
N MET A 211 -7.26 -6.77 -14.32
CA MET A 211 -6.64 -6.59 -15.63
C MET A 211 -5.12 -6.74 -15.59
N ILE A 212 -4.46 -6.69 -14.43
CA ILE A 212 -3.00 -6.83 -14.32
C ILE A 212 -2.60 -8.30 -14.50
N GLU A 213 -1.76 -8.56 -15.50
CA GLU A 213 -1.19 -9.88 -15.77
C GLU A 213 0.32 -9.93 -15.57
N VAL A 214 1.03 -8.80 -15.62
CA VAL A 214 2.49 -8.75 -15.50
C VAL A 214 2.90 -8.29 -14.10
N PRO A 215 3.66 -9.10 -13.34
CA PRO A 215 4.22 -8.72 -12.04
C PRO A 215 5.15 -7.52 -12.13
N ASP A 216 5.32 -6.79 -11.02
CA ASP A 216 6.19 -5.62 -10.96
C ASP A 216 7.65 -5.99 -11.22
N ALA A 217 8.07 -7.17 -10.78
CA ALA A 217 9.44 -7.68 -10.99
C ALA A 217 9.78 -7.94 -12.47
N ASP A 218 8.77 -8.14 -13.31
CA ASP A 218 8.94 -8.40 -14.75
C ASP A 218 8.95 -7.12 -15.58
N THR A 219 8.65 -5.98 -14.96
CA THR A 219 8.63 -4.66 -15.59
C THR A 219 9.70 -3.74 -15.02
N ASP A 220 10.53 -3.17 -15.89
CA ASP A 220 11.45 -2.10 -15.50
C ASP A 220 10.71 -0.77 -15.44
N ASP A 221 10.05 -0.52 -14.31
CA ASP A 221 9.37 0.73 -14.02
C ASP A 221 10.34 1.84 -13.58
N SER A 222 11.67 1.63 -13.60
CA SER A 222 12.64 2.68 -13.25
C SER A 222 12.58 3.88 -14.21
N TRP A 223 12.07 3.66 -15.42
CA TRP A 223 11.79 4.71 -16.40
C TRP A 223 10.53 5.53 -16.06
N MET A 224 9.65 5.00 -15.19
CA MET A 224 8.54 5.72 -14.56
C MET A 224 9.03 6.56 -13.37
N GLY A 225 10.20 7.20 -13.50
CA GLY A 225 10.63 8.22 -12.56
C GLY A 225 9.55 9.28 -12.47
N LEU A 226 8.81 9.27 -11.35
CA LEU A 226 7.61 10.09 -11.12
C LEU A 226 7.85 11.57 -11.44
N GLU A 227 9.10 12.04 -11.27
CA GLU A 227 9.56 13.40 -11.58
C GLU A 227 9.33 13.85 -13.04
N TYR A 228 9.20 12.94 -14.01
CA TYR A 228 8.97 13.29 -15.42
C TYR A 228 7.53 13.07 -15.93
N ILE A 229 6.70 12.34 -15.18
CA ILE A 229 5.28 12.10 -15.52
C ILE A 229 4.39 13.19 -14.89
N GLU A 230 4.85 13.80 -13.80
CA GLU A 230 4.14 14.82 -13.01
C GLU A 230 4.11 16.23 -13.60
N GLU A 231 4.57 16.47 -14.83
CA GLU A 231 4.23 17.72 -15.54
C GLU A 231 2.76 17.70 -15.98
N LEU A 232 1.86 17.87 -15.00
CA LEU A 232 0.56 18.57 -15.08
C LEU A 232 -0.23 18.36 -16.38
N TYR A 233 -0.53 17.10 -16.73
CA TYR A 233 -1.59 16.81 -17.70
C TYR A 233 -2.86 16.37 -16.97
N GLU A 234 -3.51 17.33 -16.30
CA GLU A 234 -4.90 17.16 -15.87
C GLU A 234 -5.81 17.30 -17.09
N GLU A 235 -6.28 16.17 -17.61
CA GLU A 235 -7.30 16.18 -18.66
C GLU A 235 -8.63 16.69 -18.09
N THR A 236 -9.27 17.60 -18.81
CA THR A 236 -10.62 18.04 -18.44
C THR A 236 -11.61 16.90 -18.64
N GLU A 237 -12.75 16.94 -17.93
CA GLU A 237 -13.80 15.93 -18.10
C GLU A 237 -14.31 15.86 -19.55
N GLU A 238 -14.35 17.00 -20.24
CA GLU A 238 -14.71 17.07 -21.66
C GLU A 238 -13.69 16.34 -22.55
N GLN A 239 -12.39 16.49 -22.27
CA GLN A 239 -11.34 15.79 -22.99
C GLN A 239 -11.43 14.27 -22.77
N ARG A 240 -11.68 13.84 -21.53
CA ARG A 240 -11.92 12.42 -21.19
C ARG A 240 -13.13 11.87 -21.93
N GLN A 241 -14.25 12.59 -21.91
CA GLN A 241 -15.46 12.16 -22.61
C GLN A 241 -15.28 12.11 -24.12
N HIS A 242 -14.55 13.07 -24.70
CA HIS A 242 -14.23 13.07 -26.12
C HIS A 242 -13.35 11.86 -26.49
N ALA A 243 -12.33 11.56 -25.68
CA ALA A 243 -11.46 10.41 -25.86
C ALA A 243 -12.25 9.08 -25.77
N LEU A 244 -13.14 8.96 -24.78
CA LEU A 244 -14.04 7.83 -24.62
C LEU A 244 -14.94 7.63 -25.85
N ASN A 245 -15.60 8.70 -26.32
CA ASN A 245 -16.48 8.63 -27.49
C ASN A 245 -15.71 8.27 -28.76
N LYS A 246 -14.49 8.79 -28.93
CA LYS A 246 -13.60 8.44 -30.04
C LYS A 246 -13.27 6.95 -30.02
N ILE A 247 -12.83 6.41 -28.88
CA ILE A 247 -12.46 5.01 -28.73
C ILE A 247 -13.67 4.11 -29.02
N ILE A 248 -14.83 4.40 -28.42
CA ILE A 248 -16.07 3.64 -28.69
C ILE A 248 -16.43 3.68 -30.18
N GLY A 249 -16.31 4.84 -30.83
CA GLY A 249 -16.58 4.99 -32.25
C GLY A 249 -15.64 4.15 -33.13
N GLU A 250 -14.36 4.09 -32.78
CA GLU A 250 -13.35 3.27 -33.47
C GLU A 250 -13.64 1.77 -33.31
N PHE A 251 -13.96 1.30 -32.10
CA PHE A 251 -14.37 -0.08 -31.88
C PHE A 251 -15.65 -0.42 -32.66
N LYS A 252 -16.62 0.51 -32.72
CA LYS A 252 -17.85 0.29 -33.49
C LYS A 252 -17.58 0.14 -34.99
N GLY A 253 -16.62 0.91 -35.49
CA GLY A 253 -16.21 0.85 -36.90
C GLY A 253 -15.49 -0.45 -37.27
N GLU A 254 -14.79 -1.08 -36.32
CA GLU A 254 -14.00 -2.30 -36.55
C GLU A 254 -14.79 -3.59 -36.27
N GLU A 255 -15.55 -3.64 -35.17
CA GLU A 255 -16.20 -4.86 -34.68
C GLU A 255 -17.74 -4.83 -34.78
N GLY A 256 -18.33 -3.70 -35.21
CA GLY A 256 -19.78 -3.51 -35.23
C GLY A 256 -20.34 -3.10 -33.88
N ASP A 257 -21.55 -3.55 -33.53
CA ASP A 257 -22.13 -3.20 -32.23
C ASP A 257 -21.35 -3.83 -31.07
N ILE A 258 -20.93 -2.98 -30.13
CA ILE A 258 -20.14 -3.36 -28.96
C ILE A 258 -21.09 -3.70 -27.80
N SER A 259 -20.74 -4.71 -27.00
CA SER A 259 -21.49 -5.06 -25.79
C SER A 259 -21.49 -3.92 -24.76
N PHE A 260 -22.55 -3.85 -23.95
CA PHE A 260 -22.65 -2.89 -22.86
C PHE A 260 -21.51 -3.05 -21.84
N GLU A 261 -21.10 -4.29 -21.55
CA GLU A 261 -20.01 -4.61 -20.64
C GLU A 261 -18.68 -4.00 -21.12
N ARG A 262 -18.36 -4.12 -22.42
CA ARG A 262 -17.13 -3.54 -22.97
C ARG A 262 -17.19 -2.01 -22.99
N VAL A 263 -18.35 -1.41 -23.29
CA VAL A 263 -18.50 0.06 -23.19
C VAL A 263 -18.29 0.54 -21.75
N SER A 264 -18.83 -0.18 -20.77
CA SER A 264 -18.61 0.11 -19.35
C SER A 264 -17.14 0.00 -18.97
N MET A 265 -16.45 -1.07 -19.41
CA MET A 265 -15.02 -1.26 -19.19
C MET A 265 -14.19 -0.11 -19.79
N ILE A 266 -14.43 0.27 -21.05
CA ILE A 266 -13.73 1.40 -21.69
C ILE A 266 -13.97 2.68 -20.89
N ASN A 267 -15.21 2.94 -20.45
CA ASN A 267 -15.53 4.12 -19.64
C ASN A 267 -14.74 4.14 -18.32
N ARG A 268 -14.64 2.99 -17.63
CA ARG A 268 -13.86 2.89 -16.38
C ARG A 268 -12.37 3.13 -16.61
N VAL A 269 -11.78 2.52 -17.64
CA VAL A 269 -10.36 2.76 -18.01
C VAL A 269 -10.11 4.24 -18.33
N MET A 270 -11.02 4.91 -19.03
CA MET A 270 -10.86 6.32 -19.41
C MET A 270 -11.10 7.32 -18.27
N LYS A 271 -11.71 6.89 -17.16
CA LYS A 271 -11.82 7.69 -15.93
C LYS A 271 -10.55 7.69 -15.10
N MET A 272 -9.65 6.73 -15.32
CA MET A 272 -8.39 6.62 -14.59
C MET A 272 -7.44 7.78 -14.92
N GLY A 273 -6.59 8.13 -13.96
CA GLY A 273 -5.47 9.04 -14.18
C GLY A 273 -4.53 8.54 -15.27
N MET A 274 -3.81 9.46 -15.93
CA MET A 274 -2.83 9.10 -16.96
C MET A 274 -1.80 8.09 -16.44
N LYS A 275 -1.29 8.28 -15.21
CA LYS A 275 -0.33 7.40 -14.54
C LYS A 275 -0.84 5.95 -14.45
N ASP A 276 -2.08 5.77 -14.03
CA ASP A 276 -2.67 4.44 -13.89
C ASP A 276 -2.97 3.81 -15.24
N ARG A 277 -3.39 4.60 -16.24
CA ARG A 277 -3.48 4.12 -17.63
C ARG A 277 -2.13 3.66 -18.18
N VAL A 278 -1.03 4.35 -17.89
CA VAL A 278 0.32 3.91 -18.30
C VAL A 278 0.70 2.59 -17.61
N ARG A 279 0.49 2.48 -16.29
CA ARG A 279 0.73 1.22 -15.56
C ARG A 279 -0.11 0.08 -16.13
N LEU A 280 -1.40 0.33 -16.36
CA LEU A 280 -2.33 -0.64 -16.95
C LEU A 280 -1.94 -0.99 -18.40
N ALA A 281 -1.35 -0.08 -19.17
CA ALA A 281 -0.84 -0.40 -20.50
C ALA A 281 0.36 -1.36 -20.44
N MET A 282 1.29 -1.13 -19.51
CA MET A 282 2.50 -1.94 -19.33
C MET A 282 2.24 -3.32 -18.73
N LYS A 283 1.26 -3.41 -17.82
CA LYS A 283 1.02 -4.60 -16.99
C LYS A 283 -0.30 -5.31 -17.29
N GLY A 284 -1.19 -4.63 -18.01
CA GLY A 284 -2.54 -5.08 -18.27
C GLY A 284 -2.63 -6.23 -19.26
N ASP A 285 -3.78 -6.88 -19.22
CA ASP A 285 -4.20 -7.95 -20.10
C ASP A 285 -4.39 -7.47 -21.55
N ARG A 286 -4.75 -8.41 -22.42
CA ARG A 286 -4.96 -8.13 -23.84
C ARG A 286 -6.07 -7.10 -24.10
N GLU A 287 -7.12 -7.07 -23.28
CA GLU A 287 -8.24 -6.16 -23.50
C GLU A 287 -7.87 -4.73 -23.08
N ALA A 288 -7.19 -4.57 -21.94
CA ALA A 288 -6.58 -3.32 -21.50
C ALA A 288 -5.67 -2.73 -22.58
N ARG A 289 -4.74 -3.54 -23.11
CA ARG A 289 -3.83 -3.13 -24.20
C ARG A 289 -4.58 -2.69 -25.45
N ASN A 290 -5.64 -3.42 -25.82
CA ASN A 290 -6.47 -3.09 -26.97
C ASN A 290 -7.21 -1.75 -26.76
N ILE A 291 -7.67 -1.44 -25.55
CA ILE A 291 -8.28 -0.14 -25.26
C ILE A 291 -7.22 0.97 -25.31
N LEU A 292 -6.12 0.79 -24.59
CA LEU A 292 -5.10 1.82 -24.33
C LEU A 292 -4.22 2.15 -25.55
N ILE A 293 -4.13 1.27 -26.56
CA ILE A 293 -3.40 1.61 -27.80
C ILE A 293 -4.09 2.71 -28.63
N ARG A 294 -5.40 2.94 -28.39
CA ARG A 294 -6.21 3.98 -29.03
C ARG A 294 -6.28 5.28 -28.22
N ASP A 295 -5.58 5.31 -27.09
CA ASP A 295 -5.55 6.46 -26.19
C ASP A 295 -5.04 7.72 -26.93
N PRO A 296 -5.68 8.89 -26.73
CA PRO A 296 -5.17 10.14 -27.31
C PRO A 296 -3.76 10.50 -26.81
N ASN A 297 -3.39 10.06 -25.61
CA ASN A 297 -2.09 10.32 -25.03
C ASN A 297 -1.04 9.35 -25.60
N ARG A 298 -0.03 9.92 -26.25
CA ARG A 298 1.05 9.16 -26.89
C ARG A 298 1.84 8.30 -25.90
N VAL A 299 1.97 8.74 -24.64
CA VAL A 299 2.75 8.03 -23.60
C VAL A 299 2.03 6.74 -23.22
N VAL A 300 0.72 6.81 -22.99
CA VAL A 300 -0.13 5.65 -22.71
C VAL A 300 -0.09 4.66 -23.88
N ALA A 301 -0.27 5.13 -25.11
CA ALA A 301 -0.26 4.27 -26.28
C ALA A 301 1.13 3.63 -26.55
N GLN A 302 2.23 4.33 -26.26
CA GLN A 302 3.59 3.77 -26.36
C GLN A 302 3.87 2.71 -25.30
N ALA A 303 3.35 2.90 -24.09
CA ALA A 303 3.51 1.94 -22.99
C ALA A 303 2.95 0.56 -23.37
N VAL A 304 1.84 0.50 -24.10
CA VAL A 304 1.28 -0.78 -24.59
C VAL A 304 2.28 -1.61 -25.39
N ILE A 305 3.11 -0.99 -26.23
CA ILE A 305 4.13 -1.70 -27.04
C ILE A 305 5.30 -2.22 -26.21
N SER A 306 5.51 -1.62 -25.04
CA SER A 306 6.58 -2.01 -24.11
C SER A 306 6.13 -3.07 -23.10
N ASN A 307 4.85 -3.47 -23.13
CA ASN A 307 4.32 -4.55 -22.29
C ASN A 307 5.04 -5.88 -22.59
N PRO A 308 5.63 -6.56 -21.58
CA PRO A 308 6.38 -7.81 -21.79
C PRO A 308 5.56 -8.96 -22.39
N LYS A 309 4.24 -8.96 -22.18
CA LYS A 309 3.31 -9.99 -22.66
C LYS A 309 2.65 -9.65 -24.00
N ILE A 310 3.04 -8.55 -24.67
CA ILE A 310 2.50 -8.22 -25.98
C ILE A 310 2.89 -9.28 -27.02
N THR A 311 1.90 -9.80 -27.76
CA THR A 311 2.13 -10.85 -28.76
C THR A 311 2.38 -10.28 -30.16
N GLU A 312 3.05 -11.04 -31.03
CA GLU A 312 3.24 -10.66 -32.44
C GLU A 312 1.91 -10.43 -33.19
N GLN A 313 0.87 -11.21 -32.87
CA GLN A 313 -0.46 -11.06 -33.47
C GLN A 313 -1.13 -9.74 -33.07
N GLU A 314 -0.93 -9.29 -31.84
CA GLU A 314 -1.42 -7.97 -31.40
C GLU A 314 -0.68 -6.87 -32.17
N VAL A 315 0.64 -6.94 -32.27
CA VAL A 315 1.44 -5.94 -32.99
C VAL A 315 1.10 -5.91 -34.48
N GLU A 316 0.82 -7.06 -35.10
CA GLU A 316 0.36 -7.14 -36.48
C GLU A 316 -0.96 -6.37 -36.69
N LYS A 317 -1.92 -6.53 -35.76
CA LYS A 317 -3.18 -5.79 -35.79
C LYS A 317 -2.96 -4.30 -35.58
N ILE A 318 -2.15 -3.92 -34.59
CA ILE A 318 -1.81 -2.52 -34.29
C ILE A 318 -1.17 -1.84 -35.51
N ALA A 319 -0.26 -2.52 -36.20
CA ALA A 319 0.38 -2.02 -37.41
C ALA A 319 -0.62 -1.71 -38.55
N ALA A 320 -1.77 -2.38 -38.58
CA ALA A 320 -2.83 -2.17 -39.57
C ALA A 320 -3.83 -1.07 -39.16
N MET A 321 -3.90 -0.69 -37.89
CA MET A 321 -4.86 0.28 -37.35
C MET A 321 -4.57 1.72 -37.80
N ARG A 322 -5.61 2.46 -38.18
CA ARG A 322 -5.52 3.87 -38.59
C ARG A 322 -5.68 4.86 -37.44
N ALA A 323 -6.17 4.37 -36.30
CA ALA A 323 -6.42 5.13 -35.07
C ALA A 323 -5.17 5.36 -34.22
N VAL A 324 -4.12 4.59 -34.47
CA VAL A 324 -2.91 4.55 -33.64
C VAL A 324 -2.00 5.75 -33.90
N PRO A 325 -1.39 6.36 -32.86
CA PRO A 325 -0.44 7.47 -33.02
C PRO A 325 0.79 7.09 -33.86
N GLU A 326 1.33 8.06 -34.63
CA GLU A 326 2.49 7.81 -35.51
C GLU A 326 3.72 7.35 -34.75
N ASP A 327 3.89 7.80 -33.50
CA ASP A 327 5.05 7.43 -32.68
C ASP A 327 5.03 5.95 -32.27
N VAL A 328 3.85 5.38 -32.05
CA VAL A 328 3.70 3.93 -31.82
C VAL A 328 4.15 3.17 -33.06
N LEU A 329 3.68 3.56 -34.24
CA LEU A 329 4.08 2.94 -35.51
C LEU A 329 5.59 3.10 -35.79
N ARG A 330 6.17 4.24 -35.39
CA ARG A 330 7.61 4.49 -35.46
C ARG A 330 8.39 3.55 -34.54
N THR A 331 7.94 3.38 -33.31
CA THR A 331 8.54 2.44 -32.33
C THR A 331 8.48 1.00 -32.85
N ILE A 332 7.35 0.56 -33.39
CA ILE A 332 7.22 -0.78 -33.99
C ILE A 332 8.19 -0.93 -35.18
N ALA A 333 8.26 0.06 -36.08
CA ALA A 333 9.11 0.01 -37.25
C ALA A 333 10.62 -0.05 -36.93
N ASN A 334 11.05 0.63 -35.86
CA ASN A 334 12.43 0.63 -35.40
C ASN A 334 12.77 -0.59 -34.52
N GLY A 335 11.76 -1.27 -33.99
CA GLY A 335 11.92 -2.44 -33.12
C GLY A 335 12.51 -3.64 -33.86
N ARG A 336 13.70 -4.09 -33.43
CA ARG A 336 14.39 -5.24 -34.04
C ARG A 336 13.58 -6.54 -33.93
N GLN A 337 12.81 -6.70 -32.86
CA GLN A 337 11.98 -7.89 -32.62
C GLN A 337 10.85 -8.01 -33.66
N TRP A 338 10.19 -6.89 -33.99
CA TRP A 338 9.10 -6.86 -34.95
C TRP A 338 9.57 -6.87 -36.41
N ALA A 339 10.77 -6.34 -36.66
CA ALA A 339 11.31 -6.19 -38.01
C ALA A 339 11.58 -7.51 -38.76
N ARG A 340 11.51 -8.65 -38.08
CA ARG A 340 11.63 -10.00 -38.65
C ARG A 340 10.31 -10.55 -39.18
N ASN A 341 9.17 -10.05 -38.68
CA ASN A 341 7.86 -10.53 -39.09
C ASN A 341 7.38 -9.76 -40.34
N TYR A 342 7.19 -10.51 -41.43
CA TYR A 342 6.79 -9.94 -42.72
C TYR A 342 5.41 -9.26 -42.67
N ALA A 343 4.44 -9.83 -41.95
CA ALA A 343 3.08 -9.31 -41.90
C ALA A 343 3.04 -7.94 -41.22
N ILE A 344 3.78 -7.77 -40.11
CA ILE A 344 3.93 -6.49 -39.41
C ILE A 344 4.53 -5.44 -40.37
N ILE A 345 5.65 -5.78 -41.02
CA ILE A 345 6.37 -4.87 -41.91
C ILE A 345 5.52 -4.48 -43.13
N HIS A 346 4.76 -5.42 -43.68
CA HIS A 346 3.81 -5.17 -44.77
C HIS A 346 2.65 -4.26 -44.34
N ASN A 347 2.09 -4.48 -43.14
CA ASN A 347 1.02 -3.64 -42.60
C ASN A 347 1.50 -2.22 -42.34
N LEU A 348 2.68 -2.05 -41.72
CA LEU A 348 3.31 -0.74 -41.50
C LEU A 348 3.50 0.03 -42.82
N ALA A 349 3.96 -0.64 -43.89
CA ALA A 349 4.16 0.00 -45.19
C ALA A 349 2.86 0.48 -45.85
N ARG A 350 1.75 -0.21 -45.57
CA ARG A 350 0.42 0.09 -46.12
C ARG A 350 -0.36 1.11 -45.32
N ASN A 351 0.03 1.34 -44.07
CA ASN A 351 -0.70 2.20 -43.16
C ASN A 351 -0.43 3.69 -43.49
N PRO A 352 -1.48 4.50 -43.72
CA PRO A 352 -1.34 5.92 -44.03
C PRO A 352 -0.67 6.75 -42.92
N ARG A 353 -0.73 6.27 -41.66
CA ARG A 353 -0.20 6.96 -40.49
C ARG A 353 1.27 6.64 -40.22
N THR A 354 1.85 5.65 -40.90
CA THR A 354 3.28 5.34 -40.69
C THR A 354 4.14 6.45 -41.27
N PRO A 355 5.05 7.06 -40.49
CA PRO A 355 5.93 8.11 -40.99
C PRO A 355 6.73 7.63 -42.20
N ILE A 356 6.83 8.48 -43.23
CA ILE A 356 7.52 8.15 -44.49
C ILE A 356 8.97 7.70 -44.23
N ALA A 357 9.65 8.32 -43.27
CA ALA A 357 11.01 7.95 -42.86
C ALA A 357 11.13 6.50 -42.40
N SER A 358 10.10 5.95 -41.75
CA SER A 358 10.05 4.56 -41.31
C SER A 358 9.68 3.60 -42.45
N VAL A 359 8.84 4.04 -43.41
CA VAL A 359 8.39 3.21 -44.53
C VAL A 359 9.49 2.99 -45.58
N LEU A 360 10.32 3.99 -45.88
CA LEU A 360 11.31 3.88 -46.97
C LEU A 360 12.31 2.72 -46.77
N PRO A 361 12.90 2.48 -45.57
CA PRO A 361 13.74 1.31 -45.32
C PRO A 361 12.96 -0.01 -45.44
N ILE A 362 11.69 -0.03 -44.98
CA ILE A 362 10.81 -1.19 -45.01
C ILE A 362 10.54 -1.67 -46.44
N LEU A 363 10.37 -0.75 -47.42
CA LEU A 363 10.07 -1.12 -48.82
C LEU A 363 11.10 -2.07 -49.42
N THR A 364 12.37 -1.97 -49.01
CA THR A 364 13.43 -2.88 -49.49
C THR A 364 13.25 -4.32 -49.02
N ARG A 365 12.41 -4.57 -48.02
CA ARG A 365 12.14 -5.90 -47.44
C ARG A 365 10.85 -6.54 -47.95
N LEU A 366 9.95 -5.76 -48.57
CA LEU A 366 8.69 -6.27 -49.11
C LEU A 366 8.91 -7.19 -50.31
N GLN A 367 7.97 -8.08 -50.62
CA GLN A 367 8.02 -8.92 -51.82
C GLN A 367 7.65 -8.13 -53.08
N ALA A 368 8.11 -8.58 -54.25
CA ALA A 368 7.88 -7.90 -55.53
C ALA A 368 6.38 -7.73 -55.86
N ARG A 369 5.56 -8.75 -55.56
CA ARG A 369 4.10 -8.69 -55.73
C ARG A 369 3.48 -7.54 -54.93
N ASP A 370 3.89 -7.42 -53.68
CA ASP A 370 3.36 -6.45 -52.73
C ASP A 370 3.85 -5.03 -53.05
N LEU A 371 5.07 -4.86 -53.56
CA LEU A 371 5.55 -3.57 -54.09
C LEU A 371 4.71 -3.06 -55.27
N VAL A 372 4.29 -3.96 -56.17
CA VAL A 372 3.39 -3.60 -57.27
C VAL A 372 2.02 -3.18 -56.72
N ALA A 373 1.46 -3.92 -55.75
CA ALA A 373 0.22 -3.54 -55.09
C ALA A 373 0.37 -2.16 -54.39
N MET A 374 1.51 -1.91 -53.76
CA MET A 374 1.79 -0.66 -53.06
C MET A 374 1.88 0.54 -53.98
N SER A 375 2.49 0.39 -55.16
CA SER A 375 2.53 1.46 -56.16
C SER A 375 1.14 1.93 -56.62
N LYS A 376 0.12 1.08 -56.49
CA LYS A 376 -1.27 1.36 -56.89
C LYS A 376 -2.15 1.82 -55.73
N ASN A 377 -1.70 1.68 -54.48
CA ASN A 377 -2.51 1.97 -53.30
C ASN A 377 -2.60 3.47 -53.03
N LYS A 378 -3.78 4.07 -53.24
CA LYS A 378 -4.02 5.51 -53.03
C LYS A 378 -3.98 5.95 -51.57
N ASN A 379 -4.02 5.02 -50.61
CA ASN A 379 -3.98 5.33 -49.20
C ASN A 379 -2.56 5.66 -48.70
N VAL A 380 -1.51 5.39 -49.47
CA VAL A 380 -0.13 5.72 -49.08
C VAL A 380 0.40 6.93 -49.86
N SER A 381 1.38 7.62 -49.28
CA SER A 381 1.95 8.83 -49.86
C SER A 381 2.56 8.62 -51.25
N ASP A 382 2.55 9.67 -52.06
CA ASP A 382 3.08 9.65 -53.43
C ASP A 382 4.55 9.21 -53.49
N ALA A 383 5.35 9.61 -52.50
CA ALA A 383 6.74 9.20 -52.37
C ALA A 383 6.88 7.68 -52.22
N VAL A 384 6.07 7.08 -51.35
CA VAL A 384 6.04 5.62 -51.13
C VAL A 384 5.60 4.89 -52.39
N ARG A 385 4.58 5.39 -53.11
CA ARG A 385 4.11 4.77 -54.37
C ARG A 385 5.19 4.78 -55.46
N ARG A 386 5.86 5.93 -55.65
CA ARG A 386 6.93 6.09 -56.66
C ARG A 386 8.13 5.20 -56.33
N GLN A 387 8.55 5.14 -55.07
CA GLN A 387 9.66 4.29 -54.65
C GLN A 387 9.32 2.81 -54.78
N SER A 388 8.09 2.41 -54.42
CA SER A 388 7.62 1.03 -54.58
C SER A 388 7.62 0.61 -56.06
N LEU A 389 7.17 1.48 -56.96
CA LEU A 389 7.21 1.23 -58.41
C LEU A 389 8.64 1.01 -58.89
N ARG A 390 9.57 1.89 -58.51
CA ARG A 390 11.00 1.79 -58.86
C ARG A 390 11.59 0.46 -58.40
N LEU A 391 11.40 0.09 -57.13
CA LEU A 391 11.90 -1.17 -56.57
C LEU A 391 11.27 -2.40 -57.26
N SER A 392 9.99 -2.33 -57.60
CA SER A 392 9.30 -3.42 -58.32
C SER A 392 9.84 -3.63 -59.73
N GLN A 393 10.23 -2.56 -60.43
CA GLN A 393 10.82 -2.63 -61.78
C GLN A 393 12.25 -3.17 -61.73
N MET A 394 13.06 -2.69 -60.78
CA MET A 394 14.44 -3.17 -60.59
C MET A 394 14.49 -4.68 -60.36
N ARG A 395 13.54 -5.24 -59.60
CA ARG A 395 13.47 -6.68 -59.32
C ARG A 395 12.84 -7.54 -60.41
N LYS A 396 12.16 -6.94 -61.39
CA LYS A 396 11.64 -7.65 -62.56
C LYS A 396 12.68 -7.75 -63.69
N GLY A 397 13.69 -6.89 -63.65
CA GLY A 397 14.81 -6.88 -64.61
C GLY A 397 16.02 -7.70 -64.16
N GLN A 398 15.97 -8.28 -62.95
CA GLN A 398 16.86 -9.32 -62.44
C GLN A 398 16.10 -10.65 -62.49
#